data_AF-A0A920PM49-F1
#
_entry.id   AF-A0A920PM49-F1
#
_cell.length_a   1.000
_cell.length_b   1.000
_cell.length_c   1.000
_cell.angle_alpha   90.00
_cell.angle_beta   90.00
_cell.angle_gamma   90.00
#
_symmetry.space_group_name_H-M   'P 1'
#
loop_
_entity.id
_entity.type
_entity.pdbx_description
1 polymer ?
#
loop_
_entity_poly.entity_id
_entity_poly.type
_entity_poly.pdbx_seq_one_letter_code
_entity_poly.pdbx_strand_id
1 'polypeptide(L)' 'MAIGMRDPVLTPRTMQYLRKYIHNCPKPFEVTDGGHFLQEWGAEIATQAIASWSDES' A
#
# COMPACT_ATOMS: atom_id res chain seq x y z
N MET A 1 -1.00 -4.53 0.21
CA MET A 1 -0.35 -3.38 0.90
C MET A 1 -0.40 -2.18 -0.02
N ALA A 2 -0.68 -0.98 0.50
CA ALA A 2 -0.56 0.27 -0.25
C ALA A 2 0.55 1.15 0.36
N ILE A 3 1.25 1.93 -0.47
CA ILE A 3 2.38 2.78 -0.05
C ILE A 3 2.19 4.19 -0.61
N GLY A 4 2.25 5.20 0.26
CA GLY A 4 2.34 6.60 -0.13
C GLY A 4 3.77 6.96 -0.52
N MET A 5 4.00 7.34 -1.77
CA MET A 5 5.36 7.56 -2.30
C MET A 5 6.00 8.86 -1.81
N ARG A 6 5.22 9.76 -1.19
CA ARG A 6 5.67 11.05 -0.63
C ARG A 6 5.74 11.06 0.90
N ASP A 7 5.54 9.92 1.58
CA ASP A 7 5.68 9.86 3.04
C ASP A 7 7.16 10.10 3.46
N PRO A 8 7.46 11.16 4.23
CA PRO A 8 8.81 11.45 4.68
C PRO A 8 9.22 10.65 5.92
N VAL A 9 8.29 10.00 6.61
CA VAL A 9 8.50 9.25 7.86
C VAL A 9 8.52 7.74 7.58
N LEU A 10 7.42 7.18 7.07
CA LEU A 10 7.32 5.78 6.68
C LEU A 10 7.59 5.62 5.19
N THR A 11 8.82 5.96 4.80
CA THR A 11 9.24 6.02 3.38
C THR A 11 8.94 4.73 2.60
N PRO A 12 8.90 4.79 1.25
CA PRO A 12 8.74 3.60 0.42
C PRO A 12 9.78 2.51 0.72
N ARG A 13 11.02 2.89 1.05
CA ARG A 13 12.06 1.95 1.47
C ARG A 13 11.68 1.23 2.77
N THR A 14 11.14 1.94 3.74
CA THR A 14 10.66 1.38 5.02
C THR A 14 9.51 0.39 4.77
N MET A 15 8.54 0.76 3.94
CA MET A 15 7.40 -0.10 3.64
C MET A 15 7.79 -1.34 2.83
N GLN A 16 8.73 -1.22 1.89
CA GLN A 16 9.31 -2.37 1.17
C GLN A 16 10.11 -3.29 2.09
N TYR A 17 10.75 -2.75 3.13
CA TYR A 17 11.39 -3.56 4.17
C TYR A 17 10.33 -4.30 5.00
N LEU A 18 9.29 -3.61 5.48
CA LEU A 18 8.17 -4.21 6.21
C LEU A 18 7.51 -5.36 5.43
N ARG A 19 7.31 -5.18 4.12
CA ARG A 19 6.73 -6.21 3.24
C ARG A 19 7.43 -7.57 3.36
N LYS A 20 8.75 -7.61 3.57
CA LYS A 20 9.52 -8.86 3.68
C LYS A 20 9.15 -9.70 4.91
N TYR A 21 8.56 -9.08 5.93
CA TYR A 21 8.18 -9.73 7.18
C TYR A 21 6.70 -10.14 7.22
N ILE A 22 5.91 -9.78 6.21
CA ILE A 22 4.50 -10.16 6.11
C ILE A 22 4.40 -11.36 5.17
N HIS A 23 4.07 -12.53 5.72
CA HIS A 23 3.89 -13.76 4.96
C HIS A 23 2.88 -13.54 3.82
N ASN A 24 3.22 -13.98 2.61
CA ASN A 24 2.43 -13.82 1.39
C ASN A 24 2.01 -12.38 1.04
N CYS A 25 2.73 -11.35 1.52
CA CYS A 25 2.40 -9.98 1.13
C CYS A 25 2.68 -9.74 -0.36
N PRO A 26 1.67 -9.43 -1.19
CA PRO A 26 1.85 -9.24 -2.63
C PRO A 26 2.62 -7.94 -2.93
N LYS A 27 2.94 -7.69 -4.21
CA LYS A 27 3.55 -6.42 -4.62
C LYS A 27 2.67 -5.25 -4.13
N PRO A 28 3.24 -4.18 -3.54
CA PRO A 28 2.44 -3.06 -3.07
C PRO A 28 1.76 -2.31 -4.22
N PHE A 29 0.59 -1.75 -3.92
CA PHE A 29 0.01 -0.68 -4.72
C PHE A 29 0.69 0.65 -4.33
N GLU A 30 1.40 1.28 -5.27
CA GLU A 30 2.14 2.51 -5.04
C GLU A 30 1.30 3.73 -5.43
N VAL A 31 1.07 4.64 -4.48
CA VAL A 31 0.29 5.87 -4.69
C VAL A 31 1.26 7.03 -4.85
N THR A 32 1.52 7.43 -6.10
CA THR A 32 2.55 8.42 -6.48
C THR A 32 2.43 9.75 -5.72
N ASP A 33 1.21 10.25 -5.54
CA ASP A 33 0.96 11.52 -4.84
C ASP A 33 0.71 11.35 -3.33
N GLY A 34 0.58 10.11 -2.86
CA GLY A 34 0.19 9.78 -1.48
C GLY A 34 1.28 10.10 -0.47
N GLY A 35 0.91 10.83 0.58
CA GLY A 35 1.80 11.19 1.70
C GLY A 35 1.65 10.27 2.92
N HIS A 36 1.97 10.82 4.10
CA HIS A 36 1.89 10.10 5.38
C HIS A 36 0.47 9.66 5.75
N PHE A 37 -0.52 10.53 5.53
CA PHE A 37 -1.95 10.22 5.69
C PHE A 37 -2.51 9.62 4.41
N LEU A 38 -2.05 8.42 4.07
CA LEU A 38 -2.40 7.75 2.82
C LEU A 38 -3.92 7.54 2.62
N GLN A 39 -4.70 7.54 3.70
CA GLN A 39 -6.16 7.45 3.68
C GLN A 39 -6.84 8.62 2.95
N GLU A 40 -6.16 9.76 2.76
CA GLU A 40 -6.66 10.85 1.92
C GLU A 40 -6.80 10.45 0.44
N TRP A 41 -6.11 9.38 -0.01
CA TRP A 41 -6.28 8.70 -1.30
C TRP A 41 -7.04 7.38 -1.16
N GLY A 42 -7.81 7.23 -0.09
CA GLY A 42 -8.35 5.96 0.38
C GLY A 42 -9.38 5.29 -0.53
N ALA A 43 -10.09 6.04 -1.38
CA ALA A 43 -11.17 5.49 -2.22
C ALA A 43 -10.64 4.43 -3.21
N GLU A 44 -9.55 4.75 -3.92
CA GLU A 44 -8.92 3.81 -4.86
C GLU A 44 -8.27 2.64 -4.12
N ILE A 45 -7.61 2.91 -3.00
CA ILE A 45 -6.98 1.88 -2.15
C ILE A 45 -8.01 0.87 -1.66
N ALA A 46 -9.16 1.33 -1.16
CA ALA A 46 -10.23 0.47 -0.67
C ALA A 46 -10.80 -0.40 -1.81
N THR A 47 -11.02 0.19 -2.98
CA THR A 47 -11.52 -0.53 -4.16
C THR A 47 -10.54 -1.63 -4.60
N GLN A 48 -9.25 -1.31 -4.71
CA GLN A 48 -8.23 -2.29 -5.10
C GLN A 48 -8.04 -3.38 -4.05
N ALA A 49 -8.11 -3.05 -2.76
CA ALA A 49 -8.02 -4.04 -1.69
C ALA A 49 -9.15 -5.08 -1.79
N ILE A 50 -10.40 -4.62 -1.95
CA ILE A 50 -11.57 -5.52 -2.10
C ILE A 50 -11.44 -6.39 -3.36
N ALA A 51 -11.04 -5.81 -4.49
CA ALA A 51 -10.82 -6.56 -5.72
C ALA A 51 -9.74 -7.66 -5.52
N SER A 52 -8.62 -7.31 -4.89
CA SER A 52 -7.53 -8.28 -4.65
C SER A 52 -7.92 -9.47 -3.78
N TRP A 53 -8.84 -9.29 -2.83
CA TRP A 53 -9.32 -10.40 -1.99
C TRP A 53 -10.41 -11.23 -2.66
N SER A 54 -11.16 -10.61 -3.57
CA SER A 54 -12.23 -11.30 -4.30
C SER A 54 -11.66 -12.24 -5.37
N ASP A 55 -10.52 -11.87 -5.97
CA ASP A 55 -9.82 -12.66 -6.98
C ASP A 55 -8.99 -13.83 -6.40
N GLU A 56 -8.79 -13.91 -5.09
CA GLU A 56 -8.11 -15.04 -4.42
C GLU A 56 -9.06 -16.23 -4.10
N SER A 57 -10.21 -16.31 -4.76
CA SER A 57 -11.20 -17.40 -4.66
C SER A 57 -10.87 -18.61 -5.55
#